data_AF-A0AAU7JWG0-F1
#
_entry.id   AF-A0AAU7JWG0-F1
#
_cell.length_a   1.000
_cell.length_b   1.000
_cell.length_c   1.000
_cell.angle_alpha   90.00
_cell.angle_beta   90.00
_cell.angle_gamma   90.00
#
_symmetry.space_group_name_H-M   'P 1'
#
loop_
_entity.id
_entity.type
_entity.pdbx_description
1 polymer ?
#
loop_
_entity_poly.entity_id
_entity_poly.type
_entity_poly.pdbx_seq_one_letter_code
_entity_poly.pdbx_strand_id
1 'polypeptide(L)'
;MRGELRGRHGCARAGPGRSGEHDGRDACTKAAQFGYAAAGVSLCLDLEGKTFDAAPSASLDYASGWCHAVRAEGLRPGVYSNPRALIRLAERAVRPDWVWVASWITHQADQGLDPHKATGMPNGMWSNAGQRAWQYAGEFGNHPCRVRGLDVDINVADSAVLVSDGSARVAHLKKSVAQLASEVIAGKWGNGPERIKRLTAAGCDAKAVQAEFNARLH
;
A
#
# COMPACT_ATOMS: atom_id res chain seq x y z
N MET A 1 12.13 -1.36 1.88
CA MET A 1 13.49 -1.53 1.31
C MET A 1 13.42 -1.06 -0.14
N ARG A 2 14.05 0.08 -0.48
CA ARG A 2 14.26 0.47 -1.87
C ARG A 2 15.62 -0.10 -2.26
N GLY A 3 15.63 -1.20 -3.01
CA GLY A 3 16.85 -1.72 -3.61
C GLY A 3 17.02 -1.06 -4.96
N GLU A 4 17.89 -0.06 -5.06
CA GLU A 4 18.42 0.37 -6.35
C GLU A 4 19.24 -0.78 -6.93
N LEU A 5 18.68 -1.51 -7.91
CA LEU A 5 19.49 -2.24 -8.86
C LEU A 5 20.01 -1.23 -9.88
N ARG A 6 21.13 -0.56 -9.56
CA ARG A 6 22.00 0.02 -10.59
C ARG A 6 22.72 -1.11 -11.33
N GLY A 7 21.94 -1.90 -12.07
CA GLY A 7 22.42 -2.76 -13.13
C GLY A 7 22.28 -1.99 -14.43
N ARG A 8 23.41 -1.60 -15.03
CA ARG A 8 23.47 -1.29 -16.46
C ARG A 8 22.74 -2.41 -17.19
N HIS A 9 21.57 -2.15 -17.77
CA HIS A 9 20.99 -2.83 -18.92
C HIS A 9 19.90 -1.89 -19.45
N GLY A 10 19.84 -1.78 -20.78
CA GLY A 10 19.14 -0.71 -21.47
C GLY A 10 17.66 -0.64 -21.14
N CYS A 11 17.11 0.54 -21.46
CA CYS A 11 15.77 0.73 -22.01
C CYS A 11 14.91 -0.53 -21.91
N ALA A 12 14.00 -0.58 -20.92
CA ALA A 12 12.90 -1.53 -20.93
C ALA A 12 12.02 -1.19 -22.15
N ARG A 13 12.49 -1.57 -23.34
CA ARG A 13 11.61 -1.92 -24.44
C ARG A 13 10.76 -3.04 -23.88
N ALA A 14 9.46 -2.76 -23.73
CA ALA A 14 8.47 -3.81 -23.60
C ALA A 14 8.72 -4.80 -24.74
N GLY A 15 9.28 -5.96 -24.40
CA GLY A 15 9.35 -7.07 -25.33
C GLY A 15 7.93 -7.46 -25.71
N PRO A 16 7.72 -8.07 -26.89
CA PRO A 16 6.39 -8.49 -27.29
C PRO A 16 5.91 -9.57 -26.30
N GLY A 17 4.91 -9.27 -25.47
CA GLY A 17 4.12 -10.30 -24.77
C GLY A 17 4.07 -10.32 -23.23
N ARG A 18 4.66 -9.37 -22.49
CA ARG A 18 4.46 -9.31 -21.02
C ARG A 18 3.42 -8.26 -20.63
N SER A 19 2.27 -8.72 -20.12
CA SER A 19 1.20 -7.87 -19.62
C SER A 19 1.44 -7.47 -18.16
N GLY A 20 0.81 -6.39 -17.71
CA GLY A 20 0.90 -5.98 -16.31
C GLY A 20 0.39 -7.05 -15.35
N GLU A 21 -0.58 -7.88 -15.77
CA GLU A 21 -1.03 -9.02 -14.97
C GLU A 21 0.06 -10.06 -14.73
N HIS A 22 0.86 -10.35 -15.76
CA HIS A 22 1.98 -11.28 -15.65
C HIS A 22 3.00 -10.78 -14.64
N ASP A 23 3.44 -9.53 -14.78
CA ASP A 23 4.44 -8.95 -13.89
C ASP A 23 3.87 -8.71 -12.46
N GLY A 24 2.56 -8.52 -12.32
CA GLY A 24 1.86 -8.49 -11.03
C GLY A 24 1.97 -9.82 -10.28
N ARG A 25 1.71 -10.96 -10.95
CA ARG A 25 1.87 -12.29 -10.37
C ARG A 25 3.34 -12.62 -10.05
N ASP A 26 4.26 -12.25 -10.93
CA ASP A 26 5.71 -12.41 -10.69
C ASP A 26 6.15 -11.60 -9.46
N ALA A 27 5.62 -10.39 -9.28
CA ALA A 27 5.88 -9.56 -8.11
C ALA A 27 5.35 -10.18 -6.81
N CYS A 28 4.13 -10.74 -6.83
CA CYS A 28 3.55 -11.42 -5.67
C CYS A 28 4.38 -12.66 -5.27
N THR A 29 4.80 -13.46 -6.26
CA THR A 29 5.68 -14.62 -6.04
C THR A 29 6.98 -14.22 -5.36
N LYS A 30 7.64 -13.15 -5.85
CA LYS A 30 8.87 -12.63 -5.25
C LYS A 30 8.62 -12.09 -3.84
N ALA A 31 7.55 -11.32 -3.63
CA ALA A 31 7.20 -10.79 -2.33
C ALA A 31 7.03 -11.92 -1.29
N ALA A 32 6.37 -13.01 -1.67
CA ALA A 32 6.20 -14.18 -0.81
C ALA A 32 7.54 -14.84 -0.40
N GLN A 33 8.52 -14.91 -1.31
CA GLN A 33 9.86 -15.43 -1.00
C GLN A 33 10.59 -14.64 0.10
N PHE A 34 10.25 -13.35 0.25
CA PHE A 34 10.79 -12.47 1.29
C PHE A 34 9.84 -12.30 2.51
N GLY A 35 8.80 -13.12 2.63
CA GLY A 35 7.87 -13.10 3.76
C GLY A 35 6.72 -12.07 3.66
N TYR A 36 6.54 -11.46 2.48
CA TYR A 36 5.51 -10.44 2.22
C TYR A 36 4.27 -11.03 1.53
N ALA A 37 3.78 -12.18 1.99
CA ALA A 37 2.61 -12.87 1.44
C ALA A 37 1.32 -12.66 2.24
N ALA A 38 1.38 -11.98 3.38
CA ALA A 38 0.20 -11.80 4.23
C ALA A 38 -0.85 -10.93 3.53
N ALA A 39 -2.13 -11.31 3.67
CA ALA A 39 -3.24 -10.55 3.11
C ALA A 39 -3.16 -9.09 3.55
N GLY A 40 -3.42 -8.18 2.62
CA GLY A 40 -3.34 -6.75 2.85
C GLY A 40 -1.94 -6.14 2.81
N VAL A 41 -0.87 -6.93 2.58
CA VAL A 41 0.47 -6.37 2.34
C VAL A 41 0.48 -5.51 1.08
N SER A 42 1.00 -4.30 1.22
CA SER A 42 1.14 -3.34 0.13
C SER A 42 2.29 -3.74 -0.79
N LEU A 43 2.02 -3.84 -2.09
CA LEU A 43 3.03 -3.88 -3.14
C LEU A 43 2.88 -2.65 -4.02
N CYS A 44 3.99 -2.12 -4.54
CA CYS A 44 3.97 -0.91 -5.35
C CYS A 44 4.60 -1.17 -6.72
N LEU A 45 3.88 -0.82 -7.79
CA LEU A 45 4.43 -0.75 -9.14
C LEU A 45 5.13 0.60 -9.33
N ASP A 46 6.39 0.56 -9.79
CA ASP A 46 7.11 1.74 -10.25
C ASP A 46 6.71 2.04 -11.71
N LEU A 47 5.82 3.03 -11.89
CA LEU A 47 5.46 3.55 -13.21
C LEU A 47 6.16 4.88 -13.43
N GLU A 48 7.33 4.84 -14.08
CA GLU A 48 8.09 6.05 -14.39
C GLU A 48 7.31 7.03 -15.28
N GLY A 49 7.44 8.34 -14.98
CA GLY A 49 6.79 9.40 -15.75
C GLY A 49 7.11 9.35 -17.24
N LYS A 50 8.39 9.13 -17.59
CA LYS A 50 8.86 9.01 -18.99
C LYS A 50 8.21 7.84 -19.74
N THR A 51 7.94 6.73 -19.05
CA THR A 51 7.27 5.56 -19.62
C THR A 51 5.82 5.90 -19.92
N PHE A 52 5.14 6.58 -18.99
CA PHE A 52 3.79 7.08 -19.19
C PHE A 52 3.70 8.16 -20.28
N ASP A 53 4.67 9.09 -20.37
CA ASP A 53 4.76 10.07 -21.45
C ASP A 53 4.85 9.39 -22.83
N ALA A 54 5.68 8.36 -22.95
CA ALA A 54 5.93 7.65 -24.21
C ALA A 54 4.71 6.84 -24.69
N ALA A 55 3.96 6.22 -23.77
CA ALA A 55 2.80 5.41 -24.12
C ALA A 55 1.69 5.49 -23.05
N PRO A 56 0.89 6.58 -23.03
CA PRO A 56 -0.09 6.80 -21.96
C PRO A 56 -1.11 5.68 -21.81
N SER A 57 -1.81 5.29 -22.89
CA SER A 57 -2.85 4.25 -22.81
C SER A 57 -2.27 2.91 -22.38
N ALA A 58 -1.21 2.46 -23.05
CA ALA A 58 -0.58 1.17 -22.75
C ALA A 58 -0.04 1.12 -21.32
N SER A 59 0.49 2.23 -20.80
CA SER A 59 0.94 2.32 -19.40
C SER A 59 -0.21 2.21 -18.41
N LEU A 60 -1.36 2.84 -18.70
CA LEU A 60 -2.56 2.73 -17.86
C LEU A 60 -3.17 1.32 -17.92
N ASP A 61 -3.20 0.70 -19.10
CA ASP A 61 -3.66 -0.68 -19.29
C ASP A 61 -2.76 -1.67 -18.52
N TYR A 62 -1.44 -1.48 -18.62
CA TYR A 62 -0.45 -2.27 -17.89
C TYR A 62 -0.63 -2.11 -16.37
N ALA A 63 -0.69 -0.88 -15.86
CA ALA A 63 -0.88 -0.65 -14.43
C ALA A 63 -2.23 -1.19 -13.92
N SER A 64 -3.29 -1.11 -14.73
CA SER A 64 -4.61 -1.70 -14.41
C SER A 64 -4.51 -3.22 -14.26
N GLY A 65 -3.87 -3.91 -15.22
CA GLY A 65 -3.65 -5.35 -15.16
C GLY A 65 -2.77 -5.77 -13.97
N TRP A 66 -1.73 -4.99 -13.68
CA TRP A 66 -0.88 -5.23 -12.50
C TRP A 66 -1.69 -5.12 -11.21
N CYS A 67 -2.51 -4.09 -11.07
CA CYS A 67 -3.38 -3.91 -9.90
C CYS A 67 -4.40 -5.04 -9.76
N HIS A 68 -4.95 -5.53 -10.88
CA HIS A 68 -5.85 -6.68 -10.89
C HIS A 68 -5.15 -7.92 -10.33
N ALA A 69 -3.99 -8.28 -10.86
CA ALA A 69 -3.24 -9.47 -10.45
C ALA A 69 -2.83 -9.42 -8.97
N VAL A 70 -2.29 -8.31 -8.50
CA VAL A 70 -1.87 -8.18 -7.09
C VAL A 70 -3.05 -8.28 -6.13
N ARG A 71 -4.20 -7.70 -6.49
CA ARG A 71 -5.42 -7.80 -5.69
C ARG A 71 -5.99 -9.22 -5.68
N ALA A 72 -5.88 -9.95 -6.79
CA ALA A 72 -6.30 -11.35 -6.88
C ALA A 72 -5.52 -12.27 -5.92
N GLU A 73 -4.26 -11.94 -5.61
CA GLU A 73 -3.43 -12.62 -4.61
C GLU A 73 -3.71 -12.16 -3.16
N GLY A 74 -4.73 -11.32 -2.94
CA GLY A 74 -5.10 -10.81 -1.62
C GLY A 74 -4.17 -9.72 -1.07
N LEU A 75 -3.27 -9.18 -1.90
CA LEU A 75 -2.36 -8.09 -1.56
C LEU A 75 -2.97 -6.73 -1.97
N ARG A 76 -2.39 -5.63 -1.47
CA ARG A 76 -2.85 -4.26 -1.75
C ARG A 76 -1.99 -3.60 -2.84
N PRO A 77 -2.48 -3.49 -4.09
CA PRO A 77 -1.75 -2.83 -5.15
C PRO A 77 -1.64 -1.31 -4.93
N GLY A 78 -0.44 -0.78 -5.07
CA GLY A 78 -0.18 0.64 -5.23
C GLY A 78 0.62 0.95 -6.48
N VAL A 79 0.58 2.22 -6.89
CA VAL A 79 1.37 2.72 -8.03
C VAL A 79 2.15 3.96 -7.60
N TYR A 80 3.45 3.95 -7.88
CA TYR A 80 4.31 5.11 -7.84
C TYR A 80 4.35 5.76 -9.23
N SER A 81 4.07 7.07 -9.30
CA SER A 81 4.24 7.84 -10.53
C SER A 81 4.10 9.35 -10.30
N ASN A 82 4.26 10.15 -11.35
CA ASN A 82 3.94 11.57 -11.32
C ASN A 82 2.41 11.82 -11.23
N PRO A 83 1.97 13.00 -10.75
CA PRO A 83 0.54 13.28 -10.60
C PRO A 83 -0.27 13.10 -11.89
N ARG A 84 0.31 13.43 -13.06
CA ARG A 84 -0.37 13.30 -14.37
C ARG A 84 -0.79 11.86 -14.63
N ALA A 85 0.08 10.89 -14.39
CA ALA A 85 -0.24 9.48 -14.55
C ALA A 85 -1.29 9.01 -13.52
N LEU A 86 -1.11 9.39 -12.25
CA LEU A 86 -1.98 8.96 -11.16
C LEU A 86 -3.41 9.49 -11.31
N ILE A 87 -3.58 10.74 -11.74
CA ILE A 87 -4.90 11.32 -12.03
C ILE A 87 -5.61 10.53 -13.13
N ARG A 88 -4.90 10.17 -14.20
CA ARG A 88 -5.46 9.38 -15.31
C ARG A 88 -5.75 7.93 -14.91
N LEU A 89 -4.99 7.36 -13.96
CA LEU A 89 -5.32 6.06 -13.37
C LEU A 89 -6.62 6.08 -12.56
N ALA A 90 -7.00 7.22 -11.97
CA ALA A 90 -8.24 7.34 -11.21
C ALA A 90 -9.50 7.12 -12.08
N GLU A 91 -9.37 7.35 -13.40
CA GLU A 91 -10.43 7.17 -14.41
C GLU A 91 -10.62 5.70 -14.82
N ARG A 92 -9.71 4.80 -14.42
CA ARG A 92 -9.73 3.38 -14.80
C ARG A 92 -10.62 2.59 -13.86
N ALA A 93 -11.34 1.60 -14.42
CA ALA A 93 -12.18 0.69 -13.64
C ALA A 93 -11.36 -0.12 -12.63
N VAL A 94 -10.19 -0.62 -13.05
CA VAL A 94 -9.22 -1.24 -12.15
C VAL A 94 -8.14 -0.21 -11.82
N ARG A 95 -8.21 0.29 -10.59
CA ARG A 95 -7.31 1.31 -10.04
C ARG A 95 -6.46 0.74 -8.90
N PRO A 96 -5.32 1.37 -8.54
CA PRO A 96 -4.60 1.01 -7.33
C PRO A 96 -5.38 1.38 -6.06
N ASP A 97 -5.12 0.66 -4.96
CA ASP A 97 -5.72 0.94 -3.65
C ASP A 97 -5.08 2.15 -2.97
N TRP A 98 -3.81 2.41 -3.27
CA TRP A 98 -3.02 3.52 -2.76
C TRP A 98 -2.01 4.00 -3.81
N VAL A 99 -1.51 5.22 -3.68
CA VAL A 99 -0.52 5.75 -4.63
C VAL A 99 0.63 6.44 -3.94
N TRP A 100 1.80 6.36 -4.56
CA TRP A 100 3.02 7.02 -4.13
C TRP A 100 3.35 8.14 -5.12
N VAL A 101 3.02 9.37 -4.73
CA VAL A 101 3.11 10.55 -5.60
C VAL A 101 4.57 10.97 -5.74
N ALA A 102 5.08 11.06 -6.96
CA ALA A 102 6.38 11.66 -7.27
C ALA A 102 6.19 13.16 -7.57
N SER A 103 6.50 14.02 -6.59
CA SER A 103 6.36 15.48 -6.74
C SER A 103 7.36 16.19 -5.86
N TRP A 104 8.51 16.55 -6.42
CA TRP A 104 9.64 17.07 -5.65
C TRP A 104 9.53 18.58 -5.48
N ILE A 105 9.58 19.04 -4.23
CA ILE A 105 9.36 20.46 -3.89
C ILE A 105 10.50 21.09 -3.08
N THR A 106 11.44 20.27 -2.60
CA THR A 106 12.50 20.74 -1.68
C THR A 106 13.71 19.80 -1.72
N HIS A 107 14.82 20.28 -1.14
CA HIS A 107 16.02 19.50 -0.83
C HIS A 107 16.25 19.43 0.69
N GLN A 108 15.19 19.54 1.49
CA GLN A 108 15.22 19.50 2.96
C GLN A 108 14.22 18.48 3.48
N ALA A 109 14.50 17.88 4.63
CA ALA A 109 13.55 17.02 5.32
C ALA A 109 12.52 17.89 6.05
N ASP A 110 11.25 17.54 5.91
CA ASP A 110 10.14 18.22 6.59
C ASP A 110 9.22 17.18 7.22
N GLN A 111 9.11 17.23 8.54
CA GLN A 111 8.29 16.31 9.34
C GLN A 111 6.82 16.73 9.43
N GLY A 112 6.49 17.97 9.02
CA GLY A 112 5.13 18.51 9.03
C GLY A 112 4.35 18.27 7.74
N LEU A 113 4.94 17.62 6.75
CA LEU A 113 4.26 17.33 5.49
C LEU A 113 3.14 16.31 5.68
N ASP A 114 2.08 16.51 4.92
CA ASP A 114 0.91 15.65 4.87
C ASP A 114 0.89 14.99 3.48
N PRO A 115 0.87 13.63 3.39
CA PRO A 115 0.88 12.93 2.11
C PRO A 115 -0.35 13.24 1.24
N HIS A 116 -1.45 13.73 1.83
CA HIS A 116 -2.65 14.16 1.10
C HIS A 116 -2.53 15.57 0.50
N LYS A 117 -1.45 16.30 0.79
CA LYS A 117 -1.16 17.64 0.24
C LYS A 117 -0.04 17.61 -0.80
N ALA A 118 0.24 16.45 -1.38
CA ALA A 118 1.25 16.30 -2.42
C ALA A 118 0.99 17.24 -3.60
N THR A 119 1.99 18.05 -3.94
CA THR A 119 1.83 19.09 -4.98
C THR A 119 1.47 18.48 -6.33
N GLY A 120 0.46 19.04 -6.99
CA GLY A 120 -0.05 18.56 -8.28
C GLY A 120 -1.07 17.42 -8.18
N MET A 121 -1.36 16.91 -6.98
CA MET A 121 -2.35 15.86 -6.76
C MET A 121 -3.63 16.42 -6.12
N PRO A 122 -4.84 16.19 -6.68
CA PRO A 122 -6.08 16.62 -6.04
C PRO A 122 -6.34 15.90 -4.71
N ASN A 123 -6.60 16.66 -3.64
CA ASN A 123 -6.85 16.13 -2.29
C ASN A 123 -8.06 15.18 -2.22
N GLY A 124 -9.05 15.38 -3.10
CA GLY A 124 -10.26 14.55 -3.16
C GLY A 124 -10.03 13.15 -3.77
N MET A 125 -8.89 12.89 -4.40
CA MET A 125 -8.53 11.56 -4.89
C MET A 125 -7.73 10.81 -3.82
N TRP A 126 -7.92 9.49 -3.68
CA TRP A 126 -7.25 8.66 -2.66
C TRP A 126 -7.15 9.40 -1.31
N SER A 127 -8.30 9.87 -0.82
CA SER A 127 -8.40 10.79 0.31
C SER A 127 -8.48 10.09 1.67
N ASN A 128 -8.67 8.78 1.68
CA ASN A 128 -8.74 8.02 2.92
C ASN A 128 -7.34 7.69 3.44
N ALA A 129 -7.22 7.54 4.76
CA ALA A 129 -6.00 7.05 5.38
C ALA A 129 -5.57 5.70 4.76
N GLY A 130 -4.27 5.56 4.52
CA GLY A 130 -3.69 4.37 3.92
C GLY A 130 -3.73 4.38 2.39
N GLN A 131 -4.02 5.52 1.77
CA GLN A 131 -4.09 5.65 0.32
C GLN A 131 -3.02 6.58 -0.27
N ARG A 132 -2.27 7.32 0.55
CA ARG A 132 -1.24 8.25 0.07
C ARG A 132 0.14 7.98 0.66
N ALA A 133 1.11 7.96 -0.25
CA ALA A 133 2.50 8.27 0.01
C ALA A 133 2.93 9.40 -0.93
N TRP A 134 3.93 10.16 -0.53
CA TRP A 134 4.47 11.27 -1.29
C TRP A 134 5.99 11.26 -1.19
N GLN A 135 6.64 11.12 -2.35
CA GLN A 135 8.04 11.42 -2.53
C GLN A 135 8.22 12.91 -2.82
N TYR A 136 8.71 13.65 -1.84
CA TYR A 136 8.75 15.12 -1.88
C TYR A 136 10.16 15.69 -2.09
N ALA A 137 11.20 14.87 -1.95
CA ALA A 137 12.58 15.24 -2.21
C ALA A 137 13.41 14.00 -2.59
N GLY A 138 14.36 14.17 -3.52
CA GLY A 138 15.39 13.16 -3.83
C GLY A 138 16.73 13.41 -3.14
N GLU A 139 16.87 14.55 -2.45
CA GLU A 139 18.14 15.03 -1.90
C GLU A 139 17.92 15.75 -0.57
N PHE A 140 18.97 15.79 0.26
CA PHE A 140 19.04 16.56 1.49
C PHE A 140 20.27 17.47 1.45
N GLY A 141 20.07 18.78 1.56
CA GLY A 141 21.16 19.76 1.48
C GLY A 141 21.91 19.74 0.14
N ASN A 142 21.21 19.50 -0.97
CA ASN A 142 21.77 19.35 -2.33
C ASN A 142 22.71 18.16 -2.50
N HIS A 143 22.56 17.14 -1.66
CA HIS A 143 23.29 15.88 -1.78
C HIS A 143 22.30 14.71 -1.79
N PRO A 144 22.57 13.65 -2.60
CA PRO A 144 21.78 12.42 -2.52
C PRO A 144 21.78 11.88 -1.10
N CYS A 145 20.60 11.50 -0.59
CA CYS A 145 20.56 10.82 0.69
C CYS A 145 21.08 9.40 0.48
N ARG A 146 22.10 8.98 1.23
CA ARG A 146 22.67 7.65 1.10
C ARG A 146 22.55 6.86 2.40
N VAL A 147 21.99 5.67 2.29
CA VAL A 147 21.94 4.70 3.39
C VAL A 147 22.60 3.43 2.92
N ARG A 148 23.72 3.06 3.55
CA ARG A 148 24.51 1.86 3.20
C ARG A 148 24.87 1.78 1.71
N GLY A 149 25.14 2.93 1.09
CA GLY A 149 25.55 3.03 -0.32
C GLY A 149 24.40 3.04 -1.34
N LEU A 150 23.14 3.04 -0.89
CA LEU A 150 21.97 3.19 -1.76
C LEU A 150 21.47 4.62 -1.72
N ASP A 151 21.15 5.20 -2.88
CA ASP A 151 20.47 6.49 -2.94
C ASP A 151 19.00 6.28 -2.51
N VAL A 152 18.55 7.06 -1.53
CA VAL A 152 17.20 6.99 -0.98
C VAL A 152 16.51 8.35 -1.12
N ASP A 153 15.25 8.31 -1.52
CA ASP A 153 14.44 9.53 -1.58
C ASP A 153 13.74 9.77 -0.24
N ILE A 154 13.34 11.01 0.01
CA ILE A 154 12.63 11.43 1.21
C ILE A 154 11.12 11.39 0.94
N ASN A 155 10.40 10.74 1.85
CA ASN A 155 8.99 10.44 1.68
C ASN A 155 8.21 10.72 2.95
N VAL A 156 6.94 11.06 2.77
CA VAL A 156 5.92 11.00 3.82
C VAL A 156 4.79 10.09 3.35
N ALA A 157 4.20 9.31 4.24
CA ALA A 157 3.13 8.39 3.89
C ALA A 157 2.16 8.20 5.04
N ASP A 158 0.93 7.85 4.70
CA ASP A 158 0.01 7.29 5.68
C ASP A 158 0.63 6.04 6.28
N SER A 159 0.55 5.89 7.60
CA SER A 159 1.07 4.70 8.28
C SER A 159 0.45 3.42 7.69
N ALA A 160 -0.86 3.42 7.42
CA ALA A 160 -1.61 2.31 6.83
C ALA A 160 -1.25 2.00 5.36
N VAL A 161 -0.42 2.79 4.68
CA VAL A 161 0.22 2.37 3.41
C VAL A 161 1.34 1.36 3.70
N LEU A 162 2.12 1.60 4.74
CA LEU A 162 3.37 0.89 5.02
C LEU A 162 3.17 -0.33 5.94
N VAL A 163 2.18 -0.26 6.83
CA VAL A 163 1.78 -1.41 7.64
C VAL A 163 0.54 -2.05 7.03
N SER A 164 0.67 -3.31 6.60
CA SER A 164 -0.50 -4.17 6.55
C SER A 164 -1.06 -4.31 7.97
N ASP A 165 -2.36 -4.55 8.07
CA ASP A 165 -3.07 -4.74 9.34
C ASP A 165 -2.48 -5.82 10.25
N GLY A 166 -1.36 -6.48 9.90
CA GLY A 166 -0.51 -7.20 10.84
C GLY A 166 -0.27 -6.45 12.14
N SER A 167 -0.15 -5.11 12.16
CA SER A 167 -0.03 -4.36 13.43
C SER A 167 -1.34 -4.31 14.23
N ALA A 168 -2.48 -4.08 13.58
CA ALA A 168 -3.81 -4.13 14.22
C ALA A 168 -4.15 -5.56 14.66
N ARG A 169 -3.91 -6.56 13.82
CA ARG A 169 -4.03 -8.00 14.08
C ARG A 169 -3.13 -8.42 15.25
N VAL A 170 -1.87 -7.98 15.28
CA VAL A 170 -0.95 -8.21 16.42
C VAL A 170 -1.42 -7.47 17.67
N ALA A 171 -1.94 -6.24 17.56
CA ALA A 171 -2.52 -5.53 18.69
C ALA A 171 -3.76 -6.25 19.22
N HIS A 172 -4.60 -6.82 18.36
CA HIS A 172 -5.75 -7.63 18.74
C HIS A 172 -5.36 -9.00 19.30
N LEU A 173 -4.30 -9.62 18.79
CA LEU A 173 -3.70 -10.85 19.35
C LEU A 173 -3.03 -10.61 20.72
N LYS A 174 -2.58 -9.37 20.98
CA LYS A 174 -2.06 -8.95 22.30
C LYS A 174 -3.16 -8.66 23.31
N LYS A 175 -4.41 -8.42 22.87
CA LYS A 175 -5.54 -8.19 23.77
C LYS A 175 -6.01 -9.50 24.37
N SER A 176 -6.32 -9.48 25.66
CA SER A 176 -6.90 -10.64 26.32
C SER A 176 -8.35 -10.86 25.86
N VAL A 177 -8.84 -12.09 26.02
CA VAL A 177 -10.25 -12.45 25.78
C VAL A 177 -11.21 -11.52 26.53
N ALA A 178 -10.85 -11.15 27.78
CA ALA A 178 -11.60 -10.23 28.61
C ALA A 178 -11.70 -8.81 28.02
N GLN A 179 -10.62 -8.29 27.43
CA GLN A 179 -10.61 -6.97 26.78
C GLN A 179 -11.43 -6.98 25.49
N LEU A 180 -11.30 -8.05 24.70
CA LEU A 180 -12.08 -8.22 23.47
C LEU A 180 -13.58 -8.35 23.79
N ALA A 181 -13.96 -9.07 24.85
CA ALA A 181 -15.35 -9.17 25.29
C ALA A 181 -15.94 -7.81 25.70
N SER A 182 -15.17 -6.95 26.38
CA SER A 182 -15.59 -5.56 26.68
C SER A 182 -15.85 -4.75 25.40
N GLU A 183 -15.01 -4.89 24.38
CA GLU A 183 -15.21 -4.21 23.09
C GLU A 183 -16.43 -4.73 22.33
N VAL A 184 -16.72 -6.02 22.48
CA VAL A 184 -17.92 -6.66 21.94
C VAL A 184 -19.18 -6.10 22.62
N ILE A 185 -19.19 -5.97 23.95
CA ILE A 185 -20.29 -5.34 24.70
C ILE A 185 -20.46 -3.88 24.27
N ALA A 186 -19.36 -3.18 24.02
CA ALA A 186 -19.36 -1.82 23.49
C ALA A 186 -19.74 -1.72 21.99
N GLY A 187 -20.10 -2.83 21.33
CA GLY A 187 -20.60 -2.85 19.95
C GLY A 187 -19.53 -2.70 18.86
N LYS A 188 -18.24 -2.67 19.19
CA LYS A 188 -17.15 -2.42 18.22
C LYS A 188 -16.98 -3.53 17.18
N TRP A 189 -17.49 -4.72 17.47
CA TRP A 189 -17.35 -5.91 16.64
C TRP A 189 -18.63 -6.26 15.87
N GLY A 190 -19.68 -5.44 15.95
CA GLY A 190 -20.99 -5.77 15.37
C GLY A 190 -21.72 -6.87 16.15
N ASN A 191 -22.85 -7.33 15.59
CA ASN A 191 -23.81 -8.21 16.27
C ASN A 191 -24.00 -9.53 15.52
N GLY A 192 -24.27 -10.60 16.27
CA GLY A 192 -24.57 -11.91 15.71
C GLY A 192 -23.43 -12.49 14.85
N PRO A 193 -23.73 -13.07 13.67
CA PRO A 193 -22.73 -13.71 12.81
C PRO A 193 -21.58 -12.77 12.36
N GLU A 194 -21.87 -11.48 12.21
CA GLU A 194 -20.89 -10.48 11.78
C GLU A 194 -19.76 -10.30 12.82
N ARG A 195 -20.09 -10.44 14.10
CA ARG A 195 -19.10 -10.41 15.19
C ARG A 195 -18.08 -11.51 15.07
N ILE A 196 -18.57 -12.74 14.86
CA ILE A 196 -17.71 -13.92 14.70
C ILE A 196 -16.82 -13.74 13.48
N LYS A 197 -17.38 -13.26 12.36
CA LYS A 197 -16.62 -12.99 11.14
C LYS A 197 -15.50 -11.98 11.36
N ARG A 198 -15.78 -10.86 12.03
CA ARG A 198 -14.78 -9.79 12.31
C ARG A 198 -13.69 -10.24 13.28
N LEU A 199 -14.04 -10.94 14.36
CA LEU A 199 -13.06 -11.48 15.32
C LEU A 199 -12.14 -12.51 14.67
N THR A 200 -12.68 -13.42 13.85
CA THR A 200 -11.90 -14.42 13.12
C THR A 200 -10.99 -13.79 12.07
N ALA A 201 -11.48 -12.79 11.32
CA ALA A 201 -10.66 -12.03 10.38
C ALA A 201 -9.47 -11.33 11.10
N ALA A 202 -9.72 -10.78 12.29
CA ALA A 202 -8.71 -10.20 13.17
C ALA A 202 -7.77 -11.24 13.84
N GLY A 203 -7.99 -12.54 13.62
CA GLY A 203 -7.13 -13.62 14.15
C GLY A 203 -7.37 -13.94 15.63
N CYS A 204 -8.45 -13.43 16.24
CA CYS A 204 -8.80 -13.70 17.63
C CYS A 204 -9.52 -15.05 17.77
N ASP A 205 -9.47 -15.66 18.96
CA ASP A 205 -10.34 -16.78 19.30
C ASP A 205 -11.78 -16.30 19.53
N ALA A 206 -12.55 -16.24 18.43
CA ALA A 206 -13.94 -15.79 18.45
C ALA A 206 -14.82 -16.63 19.39
N LYS A 207 -14.51 -17.92 19.60
CA LYS A 207 -15.29 -18.80 20.46
C LYS A 207 -15.05 -18.46 21.93
N ALA A 208 -13.80 -18.25 22.32
CA ALA A 208 -13.45 -17.83 23.67
C ALA A 208 -14.04 -16.43 24.00
N VAL A 209 -13.93 -15.49 23.07
CA VAL A 209 -14.51 -14.13 23.23
C VAL A 209 -16.03 -14.17 23.34
N GLN A 210 -16.71 -15.03 22.56
CA GLN A 210 -18.16 -15.18 22.64
C GLN A 210 -18.61 -15.84 23.96
N ALA A 211 -17.85 -16.81 24.47
CA ALA A 211 -18.12 -17.43 25.76
C ALA A 211 -18.01 -16.41 26.91
N GLU A 212 -16.95 -15.59 26.90
CA GLU A 212 -16.76 -14.52 27.88
C GLU A 212 -17.83 -13.42 27.78
N PHE A 213 -18.23 -13.04 26.56
CA PHE A 213 -19.34 -12.11 26.35
C PHE A 213 -20.64 -12.64 26.97
N ASN A 214 -20.97 -13.92 26.75
CA ASN A 214 -22.16 -14.53 27.32
C ASN A 214 -22.08 -14.54 28.86
N ALA A 215 -20.93 -14.91 29.43
CA ALA A 215 -20.75 -14.95 30.88
C ALA A 215 -20.92 -13.59 31.59
N ARG A 216 -20.76 -12.47 30.87
CA ARG A 216 -20.94 -11.10 31.42
C ARG A 216 -22.35 -10.54 31.27
N LEU A 217 -23.21 -11.22 30.53
CA LEU A 217 -24.60 -10.82 30.28
C LEU A 217 -25.62 -11.78 30.91
N HIS A 218 -25.12 -12.79 31.63
CA HIS A 218 -25.88 -13.69 32.50
C HIS A 218 -25.62 -13.34 33.95
#